data_AF-A0A6G2FYE2-F1
#
_entry.id   AF-A0A6G2FYE2-F1
#
_cell.length_a   1.000
_cell.length_b   1.000
_cell.length_c   1.000
_cell.angle_alpha   90.00
_cell.angle_beta   90.00
_cell.angle_gamma   90.00
#
_symmetry.space_group_name_H-M   'P 1'
#
loop_
_entity.id
_entity.type
_entity.pdbx_description
1 polymer ?
#
loop_
_entity_poly.entity_id
_entity_poly.type
_entity_poly.pdbx_seq_one_letter_code
_entity_poly.pdbx_strand_id
1 'polypeptide(L)'
;MPPESEPAVETPAGREGLGRSILLAVGVGVVAISGLLGFFIGSNGAEAVPEANLLGGLLVLPTTPLSMTLYGVVLSTVVLAALFGLVELASRMEDERR
;
A
#
# COMPACT_ATOMS: atom_id res chain seq x y z
N MET A 1 27.67 -34.12 -38.81
CA MET A 1 27.03 -34.12 -37.47
C MET A 1 25.97 -33.03 -37.48
N PRO A 2 24.69 -33.35 -37.22
CA PRO A 2 23.70 -32.31 -36.96
C PRO A 2 24.02 -31.62 -35.62
N PRO A 3 23.76 -30.30 -35.47
CA PRO A 3 23.91 -29.61 -34.20
C PRO A 3 22.91 -30.18 -33.19
N GLU A 4 23.39 -30.55 -32.01
CA GLU A 4 22.56 -31.01 -30.90
C GLU A 4 21.65 -29.84 -30.48
N SER A 5 20.35 -30.00 -30.66
CA SER A 5 19.34 -29.04 -30.22
C SER A 5 19.40 -28.93 -28.71
N GLU A 6 19.84 -27.78 -28.19
CA GLU A 6 19.80 -27.47 -26.76
C GLU A 6 18.38 -27.72 -26.24
N PRO A 7 18.21 -28.44 -25.12
CA PRO A 7 16.90 -28.63 -24.53
C PRO A 7 16.34 -27.25 -24.20
N ALA A 8 15.25 -26.86 -24.86
CA ALA A 8 14.57 -25.61 -24.59
C ALA A 8 14.24 -25.57 -23.08
N VAL A 9 14.88 -24.66 -22.35
CA VAL A 9 14.58 -24.43 -20.95
C VAL A 9 13.18 -23.85 -20.90
N GLU A 10 12.20 -24.71 -20.65
CA GLU A 10 10.81 -24.32 -20.48
C GLU A 10 10.71 -23.45 -19.22
N THR A 11 10.74 -22.14 -19.41
CA THR A 11 10.60 -21.20 -18.30
C THR A 11 9.14 -21.29 -17.85
N PRO A 12 8.88 -21.69 -16.58
CA PRO A 12 7.52 -21.89 -16.12
C PRO A 12 6.72 -20.60 -16.31
N ALA A 13 5.62 -20.71 -17.06
CA ALA A 13 4.75 -19.57 -17.33
C ALA A 13 4.24 -18.99 -16.00
N GLY A 14 4.37 -17.67 -15.84
CA GLY A 14 3.88 -16.96 -14.67
C GLY A 14 2.36 -17.16 -14.51
N ARG A 15 1.90 -17.39 -13.28
CA ARG A 15 0.47 -17.52 -13.00
C ARG A 15 -0.25 -16.20 -13.27
N GLU A 16 -1.21 -16.21 -14.19
CA GLU A 16 -2.05 -15.05 -14.48
C GLU A 16 -2.68 -14.51 -13.19
N GLY A 17 -2.59 -13.19 -12.98
CA GLY A 17 -3.17 -12.51 -11.82
C GLY A 17 -2.43 -12.66 -10.49
N LEU A 18 -1.36 -13.46 -10.38
CA LEU A 18 -0.62 -13.63 -9.13
C LEU A 18 -0.01 -12.31 -8.63
N GLY A 19 0.56 -11.50 -9.52
CA GLY A 19 1.12 -10.19 -9.17
C GLY A 19 0.07 -9.26 -8.54
N ARG A 20 -1.13 -9.20 -9.13
CA ARG A 20 -2.26 -8.42 -8.58
C ARG A 20 -2.65 -8.90 -7.19
N SER A 21 -2.75 -10.22 -7.00
CA SER A 21 -3.10 -10.81 -5.71
C SER A 21 -2.07 -10.49 -4.62
N ILE A 22 -0.77 -10.56 -4.95
CA ILE A 22 0.30 -10.20 -4.01
C ILE A 22 0.21 -8.72 -3.64
N LEU A 23 0.07 -7.83 -4.63
CA LEU A 23 -0.03 -6.38 -4.39
C LEU A 23 -1.25 -6.02 -3.53
N LEU A 24 -2.39 -6.67 -3.77
CA LEU A 24 -3.59 -6.49 -2.95
C LEU A 24 -3.38 -7.00 -1.52
N ALA A 25 -2.78 -8.18 -1.35
CA ALA A 25 -2.50 -8.73 -0.03
C ALA A 25 -1.55 -7.83 0.77
N VAL A 26 -0.50 -7.30 0.13
CA VAL A 26 0.42 -6.34 0.73
C VAL A 26 -0.32 -5.05 1.10
N GLY A 27 -1.11 -4.50 0.19
CA GLY A 27 -1.88 -3.27 0.44
C GLY A 27 -2.84 -3.40 1.62
N VAL A 28 -3.61 -4.48 1.67
CA VAL A 28 -4.50 -4.79 2.80
C VAL A 28 -3.71 -4.95 4.10
N GLY A 29 -2.56 -5.63 4.06
CA GLY A 29 -1.67 -5.79 5.21
C GLY A 29 -1.16 -4.45 5.74
N VAL A 30 -0.72 -3.55 4.86
CA VAL A 30 -0.25 -2.21 5.24
C VAL A 30 -1.37 -1.40 5.88
N VAL A 31 -2.58 -1.43 5.32
CA VAL A 31 -3.75 -0.73 5.88
C VAL A 31 -4.11 -1.28 7.26
N ALA A 32 -4.12 -2.60 7.41
CA ALA A 32 -4.42 -3.27 8.69
C ALA A 32 -3.39 -2.90 9.76
N ILE A 33 -2.09 -2.96 9.43
CA ILE A 33 -1.00 -2.55 10.34
C ILE A 33 -1.12 -1.08 10.69
N SER A 34 -1.42 -0.21 9.72
CA SER A 34 -1.60 1.22 9.96
C SER A 34 -2.76 1.51 10.91
N GLY A 35 -3.88 0.81 10.75
CA GLY A 35 -5.01 0.88 11.68
C GLY A 35 -4.64 0.41 13.08
N LEU A 36 -3.92 -0.71 13.19
CA LEU A 36 -3.45 -1.22 14.47
C LEU A 36 -2.53 -0.22 15.17
N LEU A 37 -1.57 0.37 14.46
CA LEU A 37 -0.70 1.41 14.98
C LEU A 37 -1.50 2.63 15.44
N GLY A 38 -2.48 3.07 14.64
CA GLY A 38 -3.39 4.15 15.02
C GLY A 38 -4.13 3.87 16.32
N PHE A 39 -4.64 2.65 16.50
CA PHE A 39 -5.30 2.24 17.74
C PHE A 39 -4.34 2.29 18.95
N PHE A 40 -3.11 1.79 18.81
CA PHE A 40 -2.10 1.87 19.86
C PHE A 40 -1.72 3.32 20.18
N ILE A 41 -1.51 4.16 19.16
CA ILE A 41 -1.19 5.57 19.35
C ILE A 41 -2.33 6.27 20.09
N GLY A 42 -3.57 6.06 19.70
CA GLY A 42 -4.71 6.73 20.34
C GLY A 42 -5.07 6.18 21.73
N SER A 43 -4.73 4.93 22.03
CA SER A 43 -4.95 4.37 23.39
C SER A 43 -3.91 4.82 24.40
N ASN A 44 -2.70 5.17 23.95
CA ASN A 44 -1.60 5.57 24.83
C ASN A 44 -1.27 7.07 24.75
N GLY A 45 -1.67 7.76 23.68
CA GLY A 45 -1.25 9.13 23.38
C GLY A 45 -2.07 10.22 24.05
N ALA A 46 -3.32 9.93 24.45
CA ALA A 46 -4.25 10.94 24.98
C ALA A 46 -3.77 11.64 26.26
N GLU A 47 -3.04 10.93 27.12
CA GLU A 47 -2.51 11.51 28.37
C GLU A 47 -1.30 12.42 28.13
N ALA A 48 -0.49 12.14 27.10
CA ALA A 48 0.73 12.90 26.81
C ALA A 48 0.45 14.08 25.88
N VAL A 49 -0.35 13.86 24.85
CA VAL A 49 -0.68 14.84 23.80
C VAL A 49 -2.15 14.64 23.43
N PRO A 50 -3.09 15.41 24.01
CA PRO A 50 -4.53 15.20 23.80
C PRO A 50 -5.01 15.47 22.37
N GLU A 51 -4.26 16.30 21.65
CA GLU A 51 -4.57 16.73 20.28
C GLU A 51 -3.33 16.63 19.41
N ALA A 52 -3.47 15.99 18.25
CA ALA A 52 -2.44 15.90 17.23
C ALA A 52 -2.61 17.03 16.23
N ASN A 53 -1.62 17.94 16.19
CA ASN A 53 -1.52 18.96 15.16
C ASN A 53 -0.86 18.36 13.91
N LEU A 54 -1.68 18.01 12.93
CA LEU A 54 -1.27 17.47 11.66
C LEU A 54 -1.11 18.58 10.62
N LEU A 55 -0.22 18.36 9.64
CA LEU A 55 -0.01 19.28 8.52
C LEU A 55 0.27 20.74 8.96
N GLY A 56 1.08 20.92 10.00
CA GLY A 56 1.41 22.26 10.51
C GLY A 56 0.25 22.98 11.21
N GLY A 57 -0.76 22.25 11.67
CA GLY A 57 -1.94 22.80 12.37
C GLY A 57 -3.17 22.99 11.49
N LEU A 58 -3.09 22.64 10.20
CA LEU A 58 -4.25 22.69 9.29
C LEU A 58 -5.33 21.66 9.67
N LEU A 59 -4.92 20.59 10.34
CA LEU A 59 -5.82 19.53 10.79
C LEU A 59 -5.48 19.15 12.23
N VAL A 60 -6.43 19.36 13.14
CA VAL A 60 -6.28 19.02 14.56
C VAL A 60 -7.20 17.84 14.85
N LEU A 61 -6.61 16.71 15.22
CA LEU A 61 -7.37 15.50 15.56
C LEU A 61 -7.20 15.16 17.04
N PRO A 62 -8.28 14.76 17.74
CA PRO A 62 -8.14 14.22 19.08
C PRO A 62 -7.35 12.90 19.01
N THR A 63 -6.42 12.68 19.94
CA THR A 63 -5.60 11.46 20.02
C THR A 63 -6.35 10.30 20.67
N THR A 64 -7.59 10.09 20.27
CA THR A 64 -8.41 8.95 20.70
C THR A 64 -8.08 7.71 19.85
N PRO A 65 -8.30 6.48 20.38
CA PRO A 65 -8.04 5.24 19.63
C PRO A 65 -8.75 5.22 18.28
N LEU A 66 -10.03 5.63 18.26
CA LEU A 66 -10.82 5.64 17.04
C LEU A 66 -10.30 6.64 16.00
N SER A 67 -10.00 7.88 16.42
CA SER A 67 -9.56 8.93 15.51
C SER A 67 -8.21 8.61 14.87
N MET A 68 -7.27 8.09 15.66
CA MET A 68 -5.94 7.71 15.18
C MET A 68 -5.99 6.45 14.31
N THR A 69 -6.86 5.47 14.62
CA THR A 69 -7.11 4.31 13.76
C THR A 69 -7.65 4.73 12.39
N LEU A 70 -8.68 5.57 12.37
CA LEU A 70 -9.29 6.08 11.14
C LEU A 70 -8.28 6.89 10.32
N TYR A 71 -7.51 7.75 10.97
CA TYR A 71 -6.44 8.49 10.32
C TYR A 71 -5.44 7.56 9.64
N GLY A 72 -4.92 6.56 10.35
CA GLY A 72 -3.98 5.59 9.79
C GLY A 72 -4.55 4.81 8.60
N VAL A 73 -5.79 4.33 8.72
CA VAL A 73 -6.49 3.58 7.65
C VAL A 73 -6.72 4.46 6.42
N VAL A 74 -7.29 5.65 6.60
CA VAL A 74 -7.61 6.55 5.49
C VAL A 74 -6.33 7.02 4.80
N LEU A 75 -5.34 7.47 5.56
CA LEU A 75 -4.09 7.96 5.00
C LEU A 75 -3.36 6.87 4.20
N SER A 76 -3.17 5.69 4.79
CA SER A 76 -2.50 4.58 4.10
C SER A 76 -3.24 4.16 2.84
N THR A 77 -4.58 4.09 2.89
CA THR A 77 -5.41 3.76 1.72
C THR A 77 -5.25 4.81 0.61
N VAL A 78 -5.29 6.10 0.95
CA VAL A 78 -5.12 7.19 -0.02
C VAL A 78 -3.73 7.14 -0.65
N VAL A 79 -2.68 6.95 0.16
CA VAL A 79 -1.30 6.87 -0.34
C VAL A 79 -1.13 5.65 -1.26
N LEU A 80 -1.60 4.48 -0.85
CA LEU A 80 -1.49 3.27 -1.68
C LEU A 80 -2.30 3.38 -2.98
N ALA A 81 -3.53 3.92 -2.91
CA ALA A 81 -4.34 4.17 -4.09
C ALA A 81 -3.67 5.15 -5.06
N ALA A 82 -3.03 6.20 -4.53
CA ALA A 82 -2.26 7.13 -5.34
C ALA A 82 -1.06 6.45 -6.00
N LEU A 83 -0.26 5.70 -5.25
CA LEU A 83 0.91 5.00 -5.78
C LEU A 83 0.53 3.96 -6.84
N PHE A 84 -0.46 3.11 -6.54
CA PHE A 84 -0.91 2.09 -7.50
C PHE A 84 -1.58 2.75 -8.72
N GLY A 85 -2.34 3.82 -8.53
CA GLY A 85 -2.91 4.60 -9.62
C GLY A 85 -1.86 5.25 -10.51
N LEU A 86 -0.77 5.77 -9.93
CA LEU A 86 0.34 6.33 -10.70
C LEU A 86 1.10 5.27 -11.49
N VAL A 87 1.32 4.09 -10.90
CA VAL A 87 1.94 2.95 -11.60
C VAL A 87 1.06 2.52 -12.78
N GLU A 88 -0.23 2.33 -12.54
CA GLU A 88 -1.21 1.98 -13.59
C GLU A 88 -1.22 3.03 -14.72
N LEU A 89 -1.20 4.32 -14.37
CA LEU A 89 -1.17 5.41 -15.34
C LEU A 89 0.11 5.37 -16.18
N ALA A 90 1.28 5.19 -15.54
CA ALA A 90 2.56 5.11 -16.23
C ALA A 90 2.61 3.90 -17.18
N SER A 91 2.10 2.74 -16.74
CA SER A 91 2.04 1.53 -17.56
C SER A 91 1.18 1.74 -18.81
N ARG A 92 0.02 2.37 -18.69
CA ARG A 92 -0.85 2.68 -19.84
C ARG A 92 -0.16 3.61 -20.85
N MET A 93 0.57 4.62 -20.35
CA MET A 93 1.31 5.55 -21.22
C MET A 93 2.49 4.89 -21.94
N GLU A 94 3.10 3.84 -21.35
CA GLU A 94 4.13 3.05 -22.03
C GLU A 94 3.51 2.15 -23.10
N ASP A 95 2.39 1.51 -22.81
CA ASP A 95 1.67 0.66 -23.76
C ASP A 95 1.19 1.46 -24.99
N GLU A 96 0.71 2.70 -24.80
CA GLU A 96 0.33 3.60 -25.90
C GLU A 96 1.51 4.10 -26.75
N ARG A 97 2.75 4.01 -26.23
CA ARG A 97 3.97 4.45 -26.93
C ARG A 97 4.68 3.34 -27.70
N ARG A 98 4.32 2.07 -27.50
CA ARG A 98 4.87 0.92 -28.26
C ARG A 98 4.00 0.59 -29.46
#